data_AF-A0A365Z5G4-F1
#
_entry.id   AF-A0A365Z5G4-F1
#
_cell.length_a   1.000
_cell.length_b   1.000
_cell.length_c   1.000
_cell.angle_alpha   90.00
_cell.angle_beta   90.00
_cell.angle_gamma   90.00
#
_symmetry.space_group_name_H-M   'P 1'
#
loop_
_entity.id
_entity.type
_entity.pdbx_description
1 polymer ?
#
loop_
_entity_poly.entity_id
_entity_poly.type
_entity_poly.pdbx_seq_one_letter_code
_entity_poly.pdbx_strand_id
1 'polypeptide(L)'
;MSEDGNPDDATLLAGLDTTTPAWARLLALADRFAAEPHAADDYRWTRPERRADGAVTMAYPVYGERVTQARRALAEVGAVTPAYHWMRRPRVRYDDGALSPGDAIRMATSVVRGERFNEGTLGRAVESGALRAVLVALATWYRDRPGA
;
A
#
# COMPACT_ATOMS: atom_id res chain seq x y z
N MET A 1 3.83 22.77 3.61
CA MET A 1 2.66 22.72 2.70
C MET A 1 3.03 23.41 1.39
N SER A 2 2.83 22.76 0.25
CA SER A 2 3.08 23.37 -1.07
C SER A 2 1.95 24.35 -1.44
N GLU A 3 2.19 25.25 -2.41
CA GLU A 3 1.22 26.28 -2.86
C GLU A 3 -0.15 25.70 -3.26
N ASP A 4 -0.21 24.43 -3.66
CA ASP A 4 -1.46 23.76 -4.06
C ASP A 4 -2.26 23.13 -2.90
N GLY A 5 -1.84 23.32 -1.64
CA GLY A 5 -2.46 22.71 -0.45
C GLY A 5 -2.14 21.22 -0.24
N ASN A 6 -1.25 20.64 -1.04
CA ASN A 6 -0.80 19.26 -0.88
C ASN A 6 0.36 19.17 0.13
N PRO A 7 0.40 18.13 1.00
CA PRO A 7 1.52 17.92 1.91
C PRO A 7 2.81 17.61 1.15
N ASP A 8 3.89 18.27 1.57
CA ASP A 8 5.27 17.91 1.22
C ASP A 8 5.70 16.64 1.97
N ASP A 9 6.88 16.11 1.66
CA ASP A 9 7.41 14.89 2.28
C ASP A 9 7.50 15.00 3.80
N ALA A 10 7.97 16.15 4.31
CA ALA A 10 8.08 16.38 5.75
C ALA A 10 6.70 16.32 6.42
N THR A 11 5.68 16.94 5.81
CA THR A 11 4.30 16.91 6.30
C THR A 11 3.72 15.49 6.26
N LEU A 12 3.99 14.71 5.21
CA LEU A 12 3.53 13.32 5.12
C LEU A 12 4.19 12.45 6.20
N LEU A 13 5.49 12.57 6.39
CA LEU A 13 6.25 11.77 7.36
C LEU A 13 5.89 12.14 8.81
N ALA A 14 5.63 13.41 9.08
CA ALA A 14 5.13 13.87 10.38
C ALA A 14 3.73 13.32 10.71
N GLY A 15 2.96 12.91 9.71
CA GLY A 15 1.65 12.30 9.87
C GLY A 15 1.67 10.80 10.20
N LEU A 16 2.84 10.15 10.17
CA LEU A 16 2.96 8.76 10.58
C LEU A 16 2.88 8.63 12.11
N ASP A 17 2.04 7.73 12.61
CA ASP A 17 2.01 7.40 14.03
C ASP A 17 3.18 6.48 14.33
N THR A 18 4.23 6.98 14.99
CA THR A 18 5.43 6.18 15.27
C THR A 18 5.41 5.46 16.61
N THR A 19 4.34 5.64 17.36
CA THR A 19 4.13 5.01 18.68
C THR A 19 3.27 3.76 18.61
N THR A 20 2.52 3.59 17.52
CA THR A 20 1.69 2.41 17.30
C THR A 20 2.52 1.11 17.26
N PRO A 21 2.04 0.03 17.91
CA PRO A 21 2.66 -1.29 17.79
C PRO A 21 2.57 -1.88 16.36
N ALA A 22 1.79 -1.26 15.47
CA ALA A 22 1.66 -1.71 14.08
C ALA A 22 2.99 -1.65 13.31
N TRP A 23 3.97 -0.84 13.74
CA TRP A 23 5.31 -0.83 13.15
C TRP A 23 6.01 -2.18 13.23
N ALA A 24 5.91 -2.90 14.35
CA ALA A 24 6.50 -4.24 14.46
C ALA A 24 5.94 -5.20 13.38
N ARG A 25 4.64 -5.10 13.09
CA ARG A 25 4.00 -5.87 12.01
C ARG A 25 4.47 -5.42 10.63
N LEU A 26 4.56 -4.10 10.41
CA LEU A 26 5.02 -3.54 9.14
C LEU A 26 6.46 -3.97 8.84
N LEU A 27 7.36 -3.91 9.84
CA LEU A 27 8.75 -4.35 9.71
C LEU A 27 8.83 -5.84 9.35
N ALA A 28 8.12 -6.70 10.08
CA ALA A 28 8.08 -8.13 9.78
C ALA A 28 7.51 -8.43 8.39
N LEU A 29 6.49 -7.68 7.96
CA LEU A 29 5.95 -7.80 6.61
C LEU A 29 6.94 -7.34 5.55
N ALA A 30 7.65 -6.23 5.76
CA ALA A 30 8.68 -5.76 4.85
C ALA A 30 9.77 -6.83 4.64
N ASP A 31 10.22 -7.47 5.72
CA ASP A 31 11.22 -8.54 5.65
C ASP A 31 10.66 -9.78 4.90
N ARG A 32 9.39 -10.16 5.15
CA ARG A 32 8.73 -11.26 4.42
C ARG A 32 8.58 -10.99 2.93
N PHE A 33 8.12 -9.80 2.55
CA PHE A 33 8.01 -9.39 1.15
C PHE A 33 9.40 -9.25 0.48
N ALA A 34 10.45 -8.92 1.23
CA ALA A 34 11.80 -8.90 0.71
C ALA A 34 12.35 -10.31 0.45
N ALA A 35 12.10 -11.26 1.36
CA ALA A 35 12.54 -12.65 1.23
C ALA A 35 11.75 -13.43 0.16
N GLU A 36 10.47 -13.12 0.02
CA GLU A 36 9.58 -13.75 -0.96
C GLU A 36 8.79 -12.66 -1.71
N PRO A 37 9.35 -12.07 -2.79
CA PRO A 37 8.71 -10.97 -3.51
C PRO A 37 7.33 -11.34 -4.09
N HIS A 38 7.14 -12.61 -4.45
CA HIS A 38 5.88 -13.12 -4.98
C HIS A 38 5.53 -14.45 -4.31
N ALA A 39 4.44 -14.47 -3.55
CA ALA A 39 3.86 -15.69 -3.00
C ALA A 39 2.65 -16.09 -3.84
N ALA A 40 2.48 -17.40 -4.07
CA ALA A 40 1.38 -17.91 -4.91
C ALA A 40 -0.02 -17.58 -4.35
N ASP A 41 -0.12 -17.33 -3.05
CA ASP A 41 -1.36 -17.00 -2.34
C ASP A 41 -1.54 -15.49 -2.09
N ASP A 42 -0.66 -14.63 -2.61
CA ASP A 42 -0.75 -13.18 -2.39
C ASP A 42 -2.09 -12.62 -2.85
N TYR A 43 -2.54 -13.01 -4.03
CA TYR A 43 -3.87 -12.69 -4.52
C TYR A 43 -4.28 -13.59 -5.67
N ARG A 44 -5.59 -13.69 -5.91
CA ARG A 44 -6.16 -14.40 -7.07
C ARG A 44 -7.44 -13.74 -7.53
N TRP A 45 -7.72 -13.80 -8.83
CA TRP A 45 -9.02 -13.43 -9.37
C TRP A 45 -10.06 -14.53 -9.13
N THR A 46 -11.27 -14.15 -8.73
CA THR A 46 -12.42 -15.07 -8.79
C THR A 46 -12.84 -15.31 -10.23
N ARG A 47 -13.62 -16.37 -10.45
CA ARG A 47 -14.26 -16.60 -11.74
C ARG A 47 -15.60 -15.86 -11.76
N PRO A 48 -16.02 -15.29 -12.90
CA PRO A 48 -17.39 -14.82 -13.03
C PRO A 48 -18.36 -15.97 -12.80
N GLU A 49 -19.44 -15.72 -12.06
CA GLU A 49 -20.43 -16.73 -11.69
C GLU A 49 -21.84 -16.24 -12.00
N ARG A 50 -22.61 -17.04 -12.73
CA ARG A 50 -24.04 -16.81 -12.91
C ARG A 50 -24.80 -17.45 -11.75
N ARG A 51 -25.54 -16.64 -11.01
CA ARG A 51 -26.40 -17.05 -9.90
C ARG A 51 -27.71 -17.66 -10.40
N ALA A 52 -28.41 -18.36 -9.52
CA ALA A 52 -29.68 -19.04 -9.80
C ALA A 52 -30.81 -18.09 -10.26
N ASP A 53 -30.75 -16.81 -9.86
CA ASP A 53 -31.67 -15.74 -10.28
C ASP A 53 -31.31 -15.13 -11.65
N GLY A 54 -30.29 -15.65 -12.32
CA GLY A 54 -29.79 -15.15 -13.61
C GLY A 54 -28.79 -14.00 -13.52
N ALA A 55 -28.54 -13.44 -12.33
CA ALA A 55 -27.55 -12.39 -12.14
C ALA A 55 -26.13 -12.93 -12.35
N VAL A 56 -25.24 -12.10 -12.90
CA VAL A 56 -23.82 -12.44 -13.08
C VAL A 56 -22.98 -11.66 -12.08
N THR A 57 -22.23 -12.37 -11.24
CA THR A 57 -21.17 -11.79 -10.41
C THR A 57 -19.91 -11.70 -11.27
N MET A 58 -19.37 -10.50 -11.43
CA MET A 58 -18.12 -10.28 -12.16
C MET A 58 -16.93 -10.81 -11.38
N ALA A 59 -15.83 -11.11 -12.07
CA ALA A 59 -14.57 -11.49 -11.43
C ALA A 59 -14.04 -10.33 -10.58
N TYR A 60 -13.56 -10.62 -9.38
CA TYR A 60 -12.95 -9.66 -8.46
C TYR A 60 -11.69 -10.29 -7.82
N PRO A 61 -10.70 -9.48 -7.41
CA PRO A 61 -9.53 -10.00 -6.72
C PRO A 61 -9.86 -10.39 -5.28
N VAL A 62 -9.32 -11.52 -4.85
CA VAL A 62 -9.27 -11.96 -3.45
C VAL A 62 -7.82 -11.92 -3.02
N TYR A 63 -7.55 -11.18 -1.94
CA TYR A 63 -6.20 -10.99 -1.40
C TYR A 63 -5.92 -12.01 -0.31
N GLY A 64 -4.72 -12.58 -0.34
CA GLY A 64 -4.20 -13.44 0.71
C GLY A 64 -3.98 -12.70 2.03
N GLU A 65 -3.65 -13.48 3.06
CA GLU A 65 -3.48 -12.95 4.42
C GLU A 65 -2.32 -11.96 4.50
N ARG A 66 -1.18 -12.26 3.88
CA ARG A 66 0.00 -11.40 3.84
C ARG A 66 -0.31 -10.01 3.25
N VAL A 67 -0.99 -9.96 2.10
CA VAL A 67 -1.40 -8.70 1.45
C VAL A 67 -2.45 -7.95 2.29
N THR A 68 -3.38 -8.69 2.90
CA THR A 68 -4.39 -8.12 3.81
C THR A 68 -3.75 -7.47 5.03
N GLN A 69 -2.75 -8.14 5.63
CA GLN A 69 -1.99 -7.63 6.77
C GLN A 69 -1.14 -6.41 6.38
N ALA A 70 -0.49 -6.42 5.22
CA ALA A 70 0.23 -5.25 4.70
C ALA A 70 -0.68 -4.03 4.55
N ARG A 71 -1.86 -4.21 3.94
CA ARG A 71 -2.85 -3.13 3.80
C ARG A 71 -3.28 -2.57 5.16
N ARG A 72 -3.52 -3.43 6.15
CA ARG A 72 -3.92 -3.02 7.51
C ARG A 72 -2.79 -2.27 8.21
N ALA A 73 -1.58 -2.81 8.20
CA ALA A 73 -0.42 -2.19 8.82
C ALA A 73 -0.15 -0.79 8.23
N LEU A 74 -0.21 -0.64 6.90
CA LEU A 74 -0.05 0.66 6.23
C LEU A 74 -1.10 1.68 6.68
N ALA A 75 -2.35 1.27 6.90
CA ALA A 75 -3.38 2.17 7.41
C ALA A 75 -3.15 2.53 8.89
N GLU A 76 -2.77 1.55 9.72
CA GLU A 76 -2.56 1.73 11.16
C GLU A 76 -1.34 2.61 11.48
N VAL A 77 -0.28 2.59 10.67
CA VAL A 77 0.88 3.49 10.84
C VAL A 77 0.64 4.90 10.27
N GLY A 78 -0.53 5.14 9.67
CA GLY A 78 -0.88 6.43 9.05
C GLY A 78 -0.37 6.64 7.62
N ALA A 79 0.24 5.63 7.00
CA ALA A 79 0.74 5.74 5.61
C ALA A 79 -0.39 5.80 4.57
N VAL A 80 -1.61 5.39 4.93
CA VAL A 80 -2.82 5.62 4.12
C VAL A 80 -3.54 6.86 4.65
N THR A 81 -3.23 8.02 4.08
CA THR A 81 -3.63 9.32 4.67
C THR A 81 -4.72 10.05 3.85
N PRO A 82 -5.66 10.75 4.50
CA PRO A 82 -6.57 11.66 3.82
C PRO A 82 -5.89 12.96 3.36
N ALA A 83 -4.73 13.32 3.94
CA ALA A 83 -4.04 14.58 3.65
C ALA A 83 -3.50 14.66 2.21
N TYR A 84 -3.21 13.51 1.59
CA TYR A 84 -2.78 13.46 0.19
C TYR A 84 -3.97 13.40 -0.78
N HIS A 85 -4.08 14.39 -1.66
CA HIS A 85 -5.14 14.50 -2.67
C HIS A 85 -4.91 13.58 -3.89
N TRP A 86 -4.81 12.27 -3.65
CA TRP A 86 -4.38 11.25 -4.64
C TRP A 86 -5.17 11.22 -5.95
N MET A 87 -6.44 11.63 -5.98
CA MET A 87 -7.25 11.68 -7.22
C MET A 87 -6.96 12.90 -8.10
N ARG A 88 -6.38 13.96 -7.54
CA ARG A 88 -6.10 15.23 -8.25
C ARG A 88 -4.64 15.33 -8.71
N ARG A 89 -3.91 14.21 -8.70
CA ARG A 89 -2.47 14.18 -9.00
C ARG A 89 -2.10 13.01 -9.89
N PRO A 90 -1.01 13.15 -10.66
CA PRO A 90 -0.40 12.02 -11.34
C PRO A 90 -0.11 10.91 -10.34
N ARG A 91 -0.35 9.67 -10.75
CA ARG A 91 0.03 8.51 -9.94
C ARG A 91 1.55 8.50 -9.81
N VAL A 92 2.04 8.20 -8.60
CA VAL A 92 3.47 7.90 -8.42
C VAL A 92 3.76 6.68 -9.29
N ARG A 93 4.69 6.85 -10.24
CA ARG A 93 5.13 5.77 -11.11
C ARG A 93 6.14 4.92 -10.35
N TYR A 94 5.96 3.61 -10.40
CA TYR A 94 6.94 2.66 -9.90
C TYR A 94 7.70 2.09 -11.09
N ASP A 95 9.01 2.33 -11.14
CA ASP A 95 9.91 1.87 -12.20
C ASP A 95 10.94 0.85 -11.67
N ASP A 96 10.48 -0.02 -10.76
CA ASP A 96 11.28 -1.08 -10.11
C ASP A 96 12.47 -0.62 -9.23
N GLY A 97 12.49 0.66 -8.87
CA GLY A 97 13.51 1.28 -8.03
C GLY A 97 13.12 1.45 -6.56
N ALA A 98 14.06 1.96 -5.76
CA ALA A 98 13.77 2.38 -4.39
C ALA A 98 12.80 3.59 -4.39
N LEU A 99 11.86 3.58 -3.44
CA LEU A 99 10.97 4.72 -3.22
C LEU A 99 11.52 5.60 -2.11
N SER A 100 11.36 6.92 -2.27
CA SER A 100 11.48 7.83 -1.14
C SER A 100 10.37 7.51 -0.11
N PRO A 101 10.57 7.77 1.19
CA PRO A 101 9.51 7.55 2.19
C PRO A 101 8.24 8.37 1.91
N GLY A 102 8.37 9.60 1.38
CA GLY A 102 7.23 10.41 0.96
C GLY A 102 6.45 9.78 -0.19
N ASP A 103 7.14 9.28 -1.21
CA ASP A 103 6.50 8.58 -2.34
C ASP A 103 5.90 7.25 -1.93
N ALA A 104 6.50 6.55 -0.97
CA ALA A 104 5.90 5.35 -0.38
C ALA A 104 4.54 5.65 0.28
N ILE A 105 4.40 6.77 1.00
CA ILE A 105 3.11 7.20 1.59
C ILE A 105 2.09 7.56 0.50
N ARG A 106 2.52 8.31 -0.53
CA ARG A 106 1.65 8.67 -1.67
C ARG A 106 1.17 7.44 -2.42
N MET A 107 2.06 6.48 -2.64
CA MET A 107 1.76 5.22 -3.32
C MET A 107 0.86 4.33 -2.46
N ALA A 108 1.16 4.15 -1.17
CA ALA A 108 0.31 3.42 -0.23
C ALA A 108 -1.12 3.98 -0.23
N THR A 109 -1.25 5.30 -0.13
CA THR A 109 -2.54 5.99 -0.17
C THR A 109 -3.28 5.71 -1.49
N SER A 110 -2.59 5.87 -2.62
CA SER A 110 -3.18 5.68 -3.96
C SER A 110 -3.60 4.24 -4.23
N VAL A 111 -2.79 3.27 -3.81
CA VAL A 111 -3.04 1.84 -4.02
C VAL A 111 -4.19 1.37 -3.14
N VAL A 112 -4.11 1.63 -1.82
CA VAL A 112 -5.10 1.12 -0.86
C VAL A 112 -6.45 1.79 -1.04
N ARG A 113 -6.48 3.12 -1.28
CA ARG A 113 -7.75 3.82 -1.54
C ARG A 113 -8.26 3.54 -2.95
N GLY A 114 -7.36 3.43 -3.93
CA GLY A 114 -7.70 3.14 -5.33
C GLY A 114 -8.41 1.81 -5.53
N GLU A 115 -8.10 0.80 -4.70
CA GLU A 115 -8.79 -0.49 -4.72
C GLU A 115 -10.32 -0.38 -4.53
N ARG A 116 -10.79 0.64 -3.80
CA ARG A 116 -12.24 0.88 -3.60
C ARG A 116 -12.94 1.37 -4.88
N PHE A 117 -12.19 1.88 -5.84
CA PHE A 117 -12.71 2.48 -7.07
C PHE A 117 -12.38 1.66 -8.32
N ASN A 118 -11.35 0.83 -8.25
CA ASN A 118 -10.90 0.01 -9.37
C ASN A 118 -10.34 -1.30 -8.82
N GLU A 119 -11.06 -2.38 -9.10
CA GLU A 119 -10.69 -3.74 -8.73
C GLU A 119 -9.30 -4.09 -9.30
N GLY A 120 -8.45 -4.63 -8.43
CA GLY A 120 -7.13 -5.14 -8.80
C GLY A 120 -6.04 -4.06 -8.82
N THR A 121 -6.30 -2.87 -8.28
CA THR A 121 -5.25 -1.86 -8.06
C THR A 121 -4.19 -2.37 -7.08
N LEU A 122 -4.60 -3.01 -5.98
CA LEU A 122 -3.71 -3.64 -5.02
C LEU A 122 -3.06 -4.89 -5.60
N GLY A 123 -3.80 -5.70 -6.38
CA GLY A 123 -3.24 -6.85 -7.10
C GLY A 123 -2.09 -6.45 -8.03
N ARG A 124 -2.29 -5.44 -8.88
CA ARG A 124 -1.24 -4.89 -9.75
C ARG A 124 -0.03 -4.37 -8.99
N ALA A 125 -0.24 -3.78 -7.80
CA ALA A 125 0.86 -3.30 -6.96
C ALA A 125 1.66 -4.44 -6.32
N VAL A 126 1.03 -5.60 -6.08
CA VAL A 126 1.73 -6.81 -5.67
C VAL A 126 2.55 -7.36 -6.84
N GLU A 127 1.93 -7.52 -8.01
CA GLU A 127 2.59 -8.08 -9.20
C GLU A 127 3.80 -7.26 -9.64
N SER A 128 3.68 -5.93 -9.62
CA SER A 128 4.77 -5.05 -10.04
C SER A 128 5.88 -4.92 -8.99
N GLY A 129 5.70 -5.41 -7.76
CA GLY A 129 6.63 -5.19 -6.66
C GLY A 129 6.47 -3.83 -5.96
N ALA A 130 5.55 -2.97 -6.41
CA ALA A 130 5.30 -1.67 -5.81
C ALA A 130 4.88 -1.75 -4.32
N LEU A 131 4.06 -2.73 -3.94
CA LEU A 131 3.68 -2.93 -2.52
C LEU A 131 4.91 -3.27 -1.67
N ARG A 132 5.80 -4.13 -2.17
CA ARG A 132 7.07 -4.46 -1.51
C ARG A 132 7.92 -3.21 -1.35
N ALA A 133 8.09 -2.41 -2.41
CA ALA A 133 8.89 -1.19 -2.36
C ALA A 133 8.35 -0.18 -1.34
N VAL A 134 7.02 -0.03 -1.25
CA VAL A 134 6.36 0.79 -0.21
C VAL A 134 6.72 0.29 1.19
N LEU A 135 6.57 -1.00 1.46
CA LEU A 135 6.86 -1.59 2.77
C LEU A 135 8.34 -1.42 3.15
N VAL A 136 9.25 -1.69 2.21
CA VAL A 136 10.70 -1.58 2.42
C VAL A 136 11.11 -0.13 2.67
N ALA A 137 10.60 0.83 1.91
CA ALA A 137 10.94 2.24 2.08
C ALA A 137 10.50 2.77 3.46
N LEU A 138 9.29 2.42 3.89
CA LEU A 138 8.77 2.82 5.21
C LEU A 138 9.50 2.10 6.36
N ALA A 139 9.80 0.82 6.20
CA ALA A 139 10.57 0.05 7.19
C ALA A 139 11.98 0.62 7.37
N THR A 140 12.65 0.95 6.27
CA THR A 140 13.99 1.56 6.28
C THR A 140 13.94 2.91 6.98
N TRP A 141 13.02 3.78 6.57
CA TRP A 141 12.82 5.08 7.23
C TRP A 141 12.58 4.95 8.72
N TYR A 142 11.76 3.99 9.16
CA TYR A 142 11.45 3.81 10.58
C TYR A 142 12.68 3.37 11.38
N ARG A 143 13.47 2.42 10.85
CA ARG A 143 14.71 1.93 11.47
C ARG A 143 15.79 3.00 11.58
N ASP A 144 15.85 3.90 10.61
CA ASP A 144 16.87 4.97 10.56
C ASP A 144 16.53 6.16 11.48
N ARG A 145 15.38 6.14 12.16
CA ARG A 145 14.99 7.22 13.07
C ARG A 145 15.83 7.18 14.35
N PRO A 146 16.27 8.34 14.86
CA PRO A 146 16.87 8.42 16.18
C PRO A 146 15.86 7.93 17.24
N GLY A 147 16.21 6.85 17.95
CA GLY A 147 15.39 6.29 19.03
C GLY A 147 14.34 5.24 18.61
N ALA A 148 14.45 4.67 17.41
CA ALA A 148 13.71 3.46 17.01
C ALA A 148 14.28 2.18 17.65
#